data_AF-A0A1B7NPE1-F1
#
_entry.id   AF-A0A1B7NPE1-F1
#
_cell.length_a   1.000
_cell.length_b   1.000
_cell.length_c   1.000
_cell.angle_alpha   90.00
_cell.angle_beta   90.00
_cell.angle_gamma   90.00
#
_symmetry.space_group_name_H-M   'P 1'
#
loop_
_entity.id
_entity.type
_entity.pdbx_description
1 polymer ?
#
loop_
_entity_poly.entity_id
_entity_poly.type
_entity_poly.pdbx_seq_one_letter_code
_entity_poly.pdbx_strand_id
1 'polypeptide(L)'
;MSLAVKHLNADATFLLTLRPDQGDLIYQGSKSPPAFTILIDPWLNGRTVIGHRWFASAEHSIPPCINHLSQLDQEPDLVIISQAKPDHCHEPTLRQLARDSSKTTIVAEPKAAKVIGKFKHFHHAKIVSAPEYNSKRPESVLRFRIEPLTEKGEAGEVTVALLPARDTAGIHNAIGITYQAPTAGLCLGSLSTANLLLLDHFKREVFSPAVGLSEEPKGGCQHVALASTPPLPLRLPIPTPNPNSSTKSRSRIISKLPIAQRPGLYSSPSRAVSQNAATPELANLISASAPSFPESQHLASVMRAAPLSILYSPHGISSSSSLDRYASEHLQIHTNNPDSQTLTLLIHSFDRVQSPWYLGGNIVAGANGGGVALAIKLRAKLWVGAHDEEKITSGVIVNFLKTEREMAANISRMVRDGGGVECDVRDLEVGEEVVLRE
;
A
#
# COMPACT_ATOMS: atom_id res chain seq x y z
N MET A 1 16.43 -3.65 5.87
CA MET A 1 15.08 -3.74 6.50
C MET A 1 14.13 -4.33 5.47
N SER A 2 12.89 -4.70 5.81
CA SER A 2 11.99 -5.35 4.85
C SER A 2 10.59 -4.74 4.75
N LEU A 3 10.01 -4.86 3.55
CA LEU A 3 8.65 -4.48 3.20
C LEU A 3 7.97 -5.67 2.53
N ALA A 4 6.89 -6.16 3.12
CA ALA A 4 5.96 -7.08 2.48
C ALA A 4 4.73 -6.30 1.97
N VAL A 5 4.30 -6.59 0.75
CA VAL A 5 3.13 -5.98 0.10
C VAL A 5 2.17 -7.10 -0.26
N LYS A 6 1.01 -7.14 0.39
CA LYS A 6 -0.03 -8.12 0.12
C LYS A 6 -1.25 -7.46 -0.52
N HIS A 7 -1.68 -7.98 -1.67
CA HIS A 7 -2.86 -7.48 -2.38
C HIS A 7 -4.12 -8.17 -1.82
N LEU A 8 -4.99 -7.41 -1.13
CA LEU A 8 -6.12 -8.02 -0.41
C LEU A 8 -7.38 -8.19 -1.26
N ASN A 9 -7.62 -7.29 -2.21
CA ASN A 9 -8.62 -7.43 -3.27
C ASN A 9 -7.92 -7.35 -4.63
N ALA A 10 -8.65 -7.39 -5.74
CA ALA A 10 -8.06 -7.22 -7.07
C ALA A 10 -7.91 -5.73 -7.47
N ASP A 11 -8.30 -4.82 -6.58
CA ASP A 11 -8.48 -3.41 -6.89
C ASP A 11 -7.36 -2.54 -6.29
N ALA A 12 -7.60 -1.96 -5.11
CA ALA A 12 -6.74 -0.92 -4.54
C ALA A 12 -6.41 -1.14 -3.07
N THR A 13 -6.79 -2.30 -2.50
CA THR A 13 -6.59 -2.60 -1.08
C THR A 13 -5.31 -3.40 -0.87
N PHE A 14 -4.34 -2.77 -0.19
CA PHE A 14 -3.06 -3.37 0.12
C PHE A 14 -2.81 -3.40 1.63
N LEU A 15 -2.18 -4.47 2.10
CA LEU A 15 -1.55 -4.52 3.42
C LEU A 15 -0.04 -4.43 3.24
N LEU A 16 0.54 -3.37 3.78
CA LEU A 16 1.99 -3.21 3.86
C LEU A 16 2.46 -3.65 5.25
N THR A 17 3.47 -4.50 5.30
CA THR A 17 4.10 -4.92 6.54
C THR A 17 5.59 -4.58 6.53
N LEU A 18 5.96 -3.64 7.40
CA LEU A 18 7.31 -3.10 7.51
C LEU A 18 8.00 -3.72 8.73
N ARG A 19 9.22 -4.22 8.55
CA ARG A 19 9.99 -4.86 9.63
C ARG A 19 11.45 -4.39 9.63
N PRO A 20 12.06 -4.20 10.81
CA PRO A 20 13.51 -4.06 10.90
C PRO A 20 14.18 -5.37 10.45
N ASP A 21 15.43 -5.32 10.00
CA ASP A 21 16.16 -6.55 9.67
C ASP A 21 16.50 -7.36 10.90
N GLN A 22 16.57 -8.68 10.72
CA GLN A 22 17.09 -9.62 11.72
C GLN A 22 18.61 -9.45 11.99
N GLY A 23 19.29 -8.50 11.34
CA GLY A 23 20.73 -8.23 11.47
C GLY A 23 21.14 -7.70 12.85
N ASP A 24 20.19 -7.23 13.67
CA ASP A 24 20.40 -7.01 15.10
C ASP A 24 20.33 -8.37 15.82
N LEU A 25 21.42 -9.15 15.74
CA LEU A 25 21.63 -10.48 16.35
C LEU A 25 21.50 -10.53 17.89
N ILE A 26 20.86 -9.54 18.52
CA ILE A 26 20.59 -9.47 19.96
C ILE A 26 19.18 -10.01 20.29
N TYR A 27 18.29 -10.17 19.31
CA TYR A 27 16.99 -10.84 19.49
C TYR A 27 17.09 -12.37 19.35
N GLN A 28 17.96 -13.03 20.14
CA GLN A 28 17.97 -14.50 20.31
C GLN A 28 17.02 -14.98 21.43
N GLY A 29 15.96 -14.22 21.71
CA GLY A 29 15.00 -14.50 22.77
C GLY A 29 13.54 -14.54 22.29
N SER A 30 13.20 -15.48 21.41
CA SER A 30 11.83 -15.98 21.13
C SER A 30 10.73 -15.04 20.58
N LYS A 31 10.97 -13.75 20.33
CA LYS A 31 9.97 -12.86 19.71
C LYS A 31 10.48 -12.29 18.39
N SER A 32 9.69 -12.45 17.34
CA SER A 32 9.90 -11.73 16.08
C SER A 32 9.92 -10.21 16.35
N PRO A 33 10.78 -9.45 15.66
CA PRO A 33 10.79 -8.00 15.82
C PRO A 33 9.40 -7.42 15.49
N PRO A 34 8.97 -6.35 16.19
CA PRO A 34 7.66 -5.76 15.98
C PRO A 34 7.54 -5.24 14.54
N ALA A 35 6.46 -5.63 13.88
CA ALA A 35 6.12 -5.16 12.55
C ALA A 35 5.22 -3.93 12.63
N PHE A 36 5.46 -2.95 11.76
CA PHE A 36 4.54 -1.84 11.55
C PHE A 36 3.68 -2.12 10.33
N THR A 37 2.37 -2.09 10.51
CA THR A 37 1.38 -2.50 9.51
C THR A 37 0.55 -1.33 9.02
N ILE A 38 0.45 -1.17 7.70
CA ILE A 38 -0.32 -0.11 7.03
C ILE A 38 -1.36 -0.75 6.12
N LEU A 39 -2.63 -0.48 6.36
CA LEU A 39 -3.73 -0.88 5.48
C LEU A 39 -4.14 0.30 4.59
N ILE A 40 -4.11 0.11 3.27
CA ILE A 40 -4.42 1.17 2.30
C ILE A 40 -5.79 0.91 1.67
N ASP A 41 -6.63 1.95 1.61
CA ASP A 41 -7.92 2.00 0.91
C ASP A 41 -8.76 0.71 1.00
N PRO A 42 -9.21 0.33 2.22
CA PRO A 42 -9.78 -0.99 2.46
C PRO A 42 -11.22 -1.12 1.95
N TRP A 43 -11.40 -1.96 0.92
CA TRP A 43 -12.70 -2.38 0.37
C TRP A 43 -12.74 -3.91 0.26
N LEU A 44 -13.40 -4.57 1.24
CA LEU A 44 -13.38 -6.04 1.38
C LEU A 44 -14.69 -6.74 1.03
N ASN A 45 -15.78 -5.99 0.85
CA ASN A 45 -17.08 -6.55 0.53
C ASN A 45 -18.01 -5.49 -0.04
N GLY A 46 -19.12 -5.95 -0.62
CA GLY A 46 -20.22 -5.10 -1.04
C GLY A 46 -19.99 -4.34 -2.36
N ARG A 47 -21.10 -3.96 -2.99
CA ARG A 47 -21.11 -3.09 -4.17
C ARG A 47 -20.86 -1.63 -3.75
N THR A 48 -20.05 -0.92 -4.52
CA THR A 48 -19.88 0.52 -4.38
C THR A 48 -20.56 1.25 -5.53
N VAL A 49 -21.16 2.41 -5.25
CA VAL A 49 -21.72 3.28 -6.28
C VAL A 49 -20.77 4.46 -6.45
N ILE A 50 -20.12 4.53 -7.60
CA ILE A 50 -19.14 5.55 -7.93
C ILE A 50 -19.85 6.68 -8.70
N GLY A 51 -19.91 7.88 -8.08
CA GLY A 51 -20.31 9.13 -8.72
C GLY A 51 -21.80 9.50 -8.60
N HIS A 52 -22.08 10.70 -8.06
CA HIS A 52 -23.41 11.30 -8.02
C HIS A 52 -23.61 12.24 -9.22
N ARG A 53 -24.06 11.67 -10.37
CA ARG A 53 -24.87 12.31 -11.44
C ARG A 53 -25.21 11.35 -12.58
N TRP A 54 -24.47 10.25 -12.77
CA TRP A 54 -24.65 9.27 -13.87
C TRP A 54 -24.33 7.82 -13.44
N PHE A 55 -24.87 7.39 -12.29
CA PHE A 55 -24.72 6.08 -11.61
C PHE A 55 -23.86 5.02 -12.33
N ALA A 56 -22.64 4.80 -11.83
CA ALA A 56 -21.89 3.56 -12.07
C ALA A 56 -21.86 2.76 -10.77
N SER A 57 -22.31 1.50 -10.80
CA SER A 57 -22.02 0.56 -9.72
C SER A 57 -20.76 -0.21 -10.07
N ALA A 58 -19.88 -0.41 -9.10
CA ALA A 58 -18.75 -1.31 -9.20
C ALA A 58 -18.88 -2.42 -8.15
N GLU A 59 -18.58 -3.64 -8.59
CA GLU A 59 -18.45 -4.81 -7.73
C GLU A 59 -17.17 -5.54 -8.13
N HIS A 60 -16.48 -6.11 -7.14
CA HIS A 60 -15.35 -6.99 -7.38
C HIS A 60 -15.78 -8.16 -8.28
N SER A 61 -15.03 -8.42 -9.34
CA SER A 61 -15.16 -9.64 -10.13
C SER A 61 -14.45 -10.80 -9.42
N ILE A 62 -13.40 -10.52 -8.66
CA ILE A 62 -12.65 -11.50 -7.87
C ILE A 62 -12.86 -11.19 -6.38
N PRO A 63 -13.39 -12.15 -5.57
CA PRO A 63 -13.61 -11.90 -4.15
C PRO A 63 -12.27 -11.60 -3.44
N PRO A 64 -12.24 -10.64 -2.51
CA PRO A 64 -11.06 -10.37 -1.70
C PRO A 64 -10.58 -11.62 -0.93
N CYS A 65 -9.27 -11.76 -0.71
CA CYS A 65 -8.69 -12.91 0.00
C CYS A 65 -9.08 -12.97 1.49
N ILE A 66 -9.60 -11.86 2.02
CA ILE A 66 -10.22 -11.77 3.35
C ILE A 66 -11.58 -11.07 3.23
N ASN A 67 -12.55 -11.47 4.04
CA ASN A 67 -13.89 -10.88 4.05
C ASN A 67 -14.14 -9.96 5.26
N HIS A 68 -13.24 -9.96 6.24
CA HIS A 68 -13.32 -9.16 7.45
C HIS A 68 -11.93 -8.80 7.99
N LEU A 69 -11.75 -7.59 8.53
CA LEU A 69 -10.46 -7.11 9.06
C LEU A 69 -9.94 -7.92 10.26
N SER A 70 -10.81 -8.67 10.94
CA SER A 70 -10.38 -9.60 12.01
C SER A 70 -9.63 -10.83 11.51
N GLN A 71 -9.59 -11.07 10.19
CA GLN A 71 -8.79 -12.13 9.58
C GLN A 71 -7.32 -11.71 9.37
N LEU A 72 -6.99 -10.43 9.60
CA LEU A 72 -5.62 -9.98 9.67
C LEU A 72 -4.96 -10.51 10.95
N ASP A 73 -3.67 -10.84 10.88
CA ASP A 73 -2.91 -11.34 12.04
C ASP A 73 -2.91 -10.37 13.22
N GLN A 74 -3.01 -9.07 12.93
CA GLN A 74 -3.10 -8.00 13.92
C GLN A 74 -3.94 -6.82 13.40
N GLU A 75 -4.54 -6.06 14.32
CA GLU A 75 -5.14 -4.76 13.97
C GLU A 75 -4.03 -3.84 13.38
N PRO A 76 -4.24 -3.21 12.21
CA PRO A 76 -3.25 -2.33 11.59
C PRO A 76 -2.84 -1.16 12.48
N ASP A 77 -1.58 -0.76 12.44
CA ASP A 77 -1.09 0.43 13.16
C ASP A 77 -1.59 1.71 12.46
N LEU A 78 -1.66 1.67 11.13
CA LEU A 78 -2.10 2.78 10.30
C LEU A 78 -3.11 2.31 9.24
N VAL A 79 -4.14 3.11 9.01
CA VAL A 79 -5.04 2.98 7.86
C VAL A 79 -4.93 4.25 7.03
N ILE A 80 -4.60 4.12 5.75
CA ILE A 80 -4.47 5.25 4.82
C ILE A 80 -5.65 5.25 3.86
N ILE A 81 -6.34 6.39 3.77
CA ILE A 81 -7.44 6.63 2.83
C ILE A 81 -7.05 7.73 1.84
N SER A 82 -6.77 7.35 0.60
CA SER A 82 -6.23 8.25 -0.42
C SER A 82 -7.28 9.21 -1.01
N GLN A 83 -8.55 8.81 -1.02
CA GLN A 83 -9.64 9.60 -1.58
C GLN A 83 -11.02 9.26 -1.00
N ALA A 84 -11.97 10.18 -1.12
CA ALA A 84 -13.32 10.06 -0.56
C ALA A 84 -14.27 9.14 -1.35
N LYS A 85 -13.80 8.48 -2.42
CA LYS A 85 -14.65 7.61 -3.25
C LYS A 85 -14.98 6.32 -2.50
N PRO A 86 -16.19 5.76 -2.63
CA PRO A 86 -16.62 4.63 -1.79
C PRO A 86 -15.83 3.32 -1.99
N ASP A 87 -15.19 3.16 -3.14
CA ASP A 87 -14.25 2.08 -3.48
C ASP A 87 -12.86 2.24 -2.83
N HIS A 88 -12.63 3.33 -2.10
CA HIS A 88 -11.43 3.58 -1.27
C HIS A 88 -11.79 3.84 0.19
N CYS A 89 -12.75 4.74 0.40
CA CYS A 89 -13.31 5.12 1.68
C CYS A 89 -14.55 4.27 1.97
N HIS A 90 -14.39 2.95 2.00
CA HIS A 90 -15.52 2.02 2.14
C HIS A 90 -16.00 1.95 3.59
N GLU A 91 -17.16 2.55 3.86
CA GLU A 91 -17.73 2.64 5.20
C GLU A 91 -17.95 1.27 5.87
N PRO A 92 -18.56 0.25 5.22
CA PRO A 92 -18.74 -1.07 5.83
C PRO A 92 -17.43 -1.74 6.23
N THR A 93 -16.35 -1.59 5.44
CA THR A 93 -15.04 -2.15 5.81
C THR A 93 -14.45 -1.38 6.99
N LEU A 94 -14.45 -0.05 6.92
CA LEU A 94 -13.86 0.80 7.96
C LEU A 94 -14.53 0.59 9.31
N ARG A 95 -15.86 0.43 9.35
CA ARG A 95 -16.60 0.17 10.59
C ARG A 95 -16.22 -1.15 11.29
N GLN A 96 -15.50 -2.05 10.64
CA GLN A 96 -14.96 -3.27 11.25
C GLN A 96 -13.81 -2.98 12.22
N LEU A 97 -13.14 -1.83 12.05
CA LEU A 97 -12.12 -1.36 13.00
C LEU A 97 -12.74 -1.01 14.34
N ALA A 98 -12.02 -1.30 15.41
CA ALA A 98 -12.44 -1.00 16.77
C ALA A 98 -12.62 0.52 16.96
N ARG A 99 -13.75 0.92 17.55
CA ARG A 99 -14.13 2.34 17.74
C ARG A 99 -13.11 3.11 18.57
N ASP A 100 -12.70 2.50 19.68
CA ASP A 100 -11.91 3.14 20.75
C ASP A 100 -10.50 2.56 20.86
N SER A 101 -10.08 1.70 19.93
CA SER A 101 -8.70 1.22 19.89
C SER A 101 -7.76 2.38 19.59
N SER A 102 -6.85 2.65 20.51
CA SER A 102 -5.76 3.60 20.35
C SER A 102 -4.63 3.08 19.46
N LYS A 103 -4.68 1.81 19.04
CA LYS A 103 -3.64 1.20 18.22
C LYS A 103 -3.64 1.75 16.80
N THR A 104 -4.81 1.80 16.16
CA THR A 104 -4.93 2.22 14.77
C THR A 104 -5.21 3.71 14.65
N THR A 105 -4.41 4.39 13.85
CA THR A 105 -4.73 5.75 13.35
C THR A 105 -5.26 5.67 11.93
N ILE A 106 -6.33 6.42 11.62
CA ILE A 106 -6.86 6.56 10.26
C ILE A 106 -6.36 7.88 9.68
N VAL A 107 -5.39 7.83 8.78
CA VAL A 107 -4.91 8.98 8.02
C VAL A 107 -5.67 9.05 6.70
N ALA A 108 -6.32 10.17 6.43
CA ALA A 108 -7.17 10.30 5.26
C ALA A 108 -6.96 11.63 4.55
N GLU A 109 -7.11 11.63 3.22
CA GLU A 109 -7.27 12.84 2.41
C GLU A 109 -8.39 13.73 3.00
N PRO A 110 -8.27 15.07 2.98
CA PRO A 110 -9.19 15.95 3.72
C PRO A 110 -10.69 15.75 3.43
N LYS A 111 -11.10 15.46 2.19
CA LYS A 111 -12.51 15.14 1.89
C LYS A 111 -12.88 13.76 2.45
N ALA A 112 -12.00 12.76 2.33
CA ALA A 112 -12.20 11.43 2.91
C ALA A 112 -12.33 11.49 4.44
N ALA A 113 -11.46 12.24 5.13
CA ALA A 113 -11.54 12.45 6.58
C ALA A 113 -12.91 13.01 7.01
N LYS A 114 -13.45 13.98 6.25
CA LYS A 114 -14.79 14.54 6.48
C LYS A 114 -15.90 13.51 6.25
N VAL A 115 -15.77 12.63 5.26
CA VAL A 115 -16.71 11.53 5.01
C VAL A 115 -16.68 10.54 6.18
N ILE A 116 -15.49 10.12 6.62
CA ILE A 116 -15.31 9.20 7.75
C ILE A 116 -15.90 9.79 9.04
N GLY A 117 -15.72 11.09 9.28
CA GLY A 117 -16.34 11.79 10.42
C GLY A 117 -17.88 11.78 10.41
N LYS A 118 -18.52 11.56 9.25
CA LYS A 118 -19.98 11.39 9.14
C LYS A 118 -20.44 9.97 9.44
N PHE A 119 -19.54 8.98 9.48
CA PHE A 119 -19.91 7.63 9.89
C PHE A 119 -20.36 7.58 11.35
N LYS A 120 -19.96 8.56 12.18
CA LYS A 120 -20.28 8.63 13.62
C LYS A 120 -19.93 7.34 14.36
N HIS A 121 -18.87 6.66 13.92
CA HIS A 121 -18.41 5.40 14.48
C HIS A 121 -17.10 5.55 15.27
N PHE A 122 -16.18 6.41 14.81
CA PHE A 122 -14.87 6.60 15.42
C PHE A 122 -14.82 7.83 16.33
N HIS A 123 -14.00 7.75 17.38
CA HIS A 123 -13.57 8.94 18.11
C HIS A 123 -12.80 9.89 17.18
N HIS A 124 -13.03 11.20 17.28
CA HIS A 124 -12.39 12.21 16.41
C HIS A 124 -10.85 12.13 16.41
N ALA A 125 -10.22 11.75 17.52
CA ALA A 125 -8.78 11.59 17.64
C ALA A 125 -8.22 10.42 16.81
N LYS A 126 -9.06 9.45 16.40
CA LYS A 126 -8.66 8.33 15.55
C LYS A 126 -8.55 8.74 14.07
N ILE A 127 -9.14 9.87 13.69
CA ILE A 127 -9.18 10.37 12.30
C ILE A 127 -8.21 11.54 12.16
N VAL A 128 -7.16 11.36 11.40
CA VAL A 128 -6.17 12.38 11.07
C VAL A 128 -6.34 12.80 9.62
N SER A 129 -6.66 14.07 9.40
CA SER A 129 -6.69 14.64 8.04
C SER A 129 -5.27 14.91 7.57
N ALA A 130 -4.83 14.28 6.49
CA ALA A 130 -3.53 14.49 5.90
C ALA A 130 -3.44 15.91 5.29
N PRO A 131 -2.51 16.76 5.74
CA PRO A 131 -2.27 18.04 5.09
C PRO A 131 -1.61 17.83 3.72
N GLU A 132 -1.88 18.73 2.78
CA GLU A 132 -1.19 18.73 1.49
C GLU A 132 0.29 19.06 1.68
N TYR A 133 1.15 18.25 1.05
CA TYR A 133 2.59 18.40 1.10
C TYR A 133 3.03 19.79 0.66
N ASN A 134 3.95 20.36 1.42
CA ASN A 134 4.60 21.62 1.13
C ASN A 134 5.99 21.58 1.76
N SER A 135 7.03 21.64 0.94
CA SER A 135 8.40 21.46 1.42
C SER A 135 8.89 22.56 2.37
N LYS A 136 8.20 23.71 2.42
CA LYS A 136 8.48 24.80 3.37
C LYS A 136 7.79 24.62 4.72
N ARG A 137 6.91 23.63 4.84
CA ARG A 137 6.07 23.35 6.00
C ARG A 137 6.30 21.91 6.45
N PRO A 138 7.27 21.66 7.35
CA PRO A 138 7.57 20.31 7.84
C PRO A 138 6.34 19.58 8.40
N GLU A 139 5.37 20.32 8.96
CA GLU A 139 4.10 19.81 9.48
C GLU A 139 3.16 19.28 8.38
N SER A 140 3.47 19.52 7.11
CA SER A 140 2.75 18.94 5.97
C SER A 140 3.06 17.45 5.74
N VAL A 141 4.03 16.91 6.48
CA VAL A 141 4.37 15.48 6.52
C VAL A 141 4.01 14.96 7.90
N LEU A 142 3.08 14.02 7.97
CA LEU A 142 2.72 13.34 9.21
C LEU A 142 3.82 12.35 9.58
N ARG A 143 4.16 12.28 10.88
CA ARG A 143 5.25 11.45 11.41
C ARG A 143 4.74 10.55 12.52
N PHE A 144 4.98 9.26 12.40
CA PHE A 144 4.58 8.22 13.33
C PHE A 144 5.83 7.57 13.91
N ARG A 145 6.04 7.75 15.20
CA ARG A 145 7.19 7.18 15.92
C ARG A 145 7.00 5.67 16.10
N ILE A 146 8.09 4.92 15.94
CA ILE A 146 8.16 3.49 16.27
C ILE A 146 9.16 3.34 17.40
N GLU A 147 8.74 2.69 18.48
CA GLU A 147 9.62 2.55 19.65
C GLU A 147 10.90 1.78 19.33
N PRO A 148 12.04 2.19 19.94
CA PRO A 148 13.30 1.46 19.81
C PRO A 148 13.17 -0.02 20.20
N LEU A 149 14.00 -0.88 19.62
CA LEU A 149 13.97 -2.32 19.93
C LEU A 149 14.55 -2.64 21.32
N THR A 150 15.38 -1.74 21.86
CA THR A 150 15.93 -1.78 23.22
C THR A 150 16.06 -0.36 23.78
N GLU A 151 16.29 -0.22 25.09
CA GLU A 151 16.53 1.07 25.75
C GLU A 151 17.73 1.86 25.18
N LYS A 152 18.69 1.16 24.56
CA LYS A 152 19.88 1.77 23.93
C LYS A 152 19.72 2.02 22.43
N GLY A 153 18.58 1.62 21.87
CA GLY A 153 18.27 1.74 20.46
C GLY A 153 17.75 3.12 20.08
N GLU A 154 17.64 3.36 18.78
CA GLU A 154 16.98 4.54 18.24
C GLU A 154 15.57 4.21 17.78
N ALA A 155 14.67 5.18 17.93
CA ALA A 155 13.30 5.06 17.46
C ALA A 155 13.27 5.01 15.94
N GLY A 156 12.36 4.19 15.40
CA GLY A 156 12.00 4.20 14.00
C GLY A 156 10.97 5.29 13.71
N GLU A 157 10.65 5.45 12.43
CA GLU A 157 9.68 6.43 11.97
C GLU A 157 8.97 5.95 10.72
N VAL A 158 7.66 6.20 10.64
CA VAL A 158 6.89 6.19 9.40
C VAL A 158 6.45 7.61 9.09
N THR A 159 6.65 8.06 7.86
CA THR A 159 6.11 9.36 7.41
C THR A 159 5.03 9.17 6.37
N VAL A 160 4.04 10.06 6.35
CA VAL A 160 2.95 10.08 5.36
C VAL A 160 2.75 11.49 4.82
N ALA A 161 2.78 11.65 3.50
CA ALA A 161 2.60 12.92 2.81
C ALA A 161 1.51 12.79 1.73
N LEU A 162 0.54 13.71 1.74
CA LEU A 162 -0.46 13.81 0.67
C LEU A 162 0.06 14.71 -0.45
N LEU A 163 0.20 14.15 -1.65
CA LEU A 163 0.65 14.84 -2.85
C LEU A 163 -0.56 15.16 -3.75
N PRO A 164 -1.03 16.43 -3.78
CA PRO A 164 -2.21 16.77 -4.54
C PRO A 164 -1.91 16.87 -6.04
N ALA A 165 -2.70 16.21 -6.89
CA ALA A 165 -2.61 16.37 -8.35
C ALA A 165 -3.29 17.64 -8.88
N ARG A 166 -4.10 18.30 -8.05
CA ARG A 166 -4.88 19.51 -8.42
C ARG A 166 -5.88 19.26 -9.55
N ASP A 167 -6.36 18.03 -9.69
CA ASP A 167 -7.46 17.70 -10.58
C ASP A 167 -8.82 18.08 -9.95
N THR A 168 -9.80 18.37 -10.80
CA THR A 168 -11.14 18.79 -10.34
C THR A 168 -11.91 17.66 -9.66
N ALA A 169 -11.67 16.42 -10.07
CA ALA A 169 -12.30 15.22 -9.51
C ALA A 169 -11.70 14.85 -8.13
N GLY A 170 -10.46 15.24 -7.87
CA GLY A 170 -9.69 14.94 -6.66
C GLY A 170 -9.38 13.45 -6.52
N ILE A 171 -9.16 12.76 -7.64
CA ILE A 171 -8.91 11.30 -7.68
C ILE A 171 -7.45 10.97 -8.01
N HIS A 172 -6.68 11.94 -8.52
CA HIS A 172 -5.30 11.73 -8.95
C HIS A 172 -4.27 12.04 -7.85
N ASN A 173 -4.71 12.15 -6.60
CA ASN A 173 -3.80 12.34 -5.47
C ASN A 173 -2.88 11.13 -5.32
N ALA A 174 -1.66 11.36 -4.82
CA ALA A 174 -0.75 10.31 -4.39
C ALA A 174 -0.45 10.44 -2.90
N ILE A 175 -0.11 9.32 -2.28
CA ILE A 175 0.39 9.27 -0.91
C ILE A 175 1.84 8.82 -0.95
N GLY A 176 2.74 9.68 -0.48
CA GLY A 176 4.12 9.32 -0.19
C GLY A 176 4.23 8.73 1.21
N ILE A 177 4.93 7.61 1.35
CA ILE A 177 5.20 6.97 2.63
C ILE A 177 6.70 6.72 2.73
N THR A 178 7.30 6.98 3.88
CA THR A 178 8.66 6.49 4.18
C THR A 178 8.67 5.66 5.44
N TYR A 179 9.61 4.71 5.52
CA TYR A 179 9.83 3.90 6.72
C TYR A 179 11.31 3.84 7.05
N GLN A 180 11.64 4.26 8.26
CA GLN A 180 12.93 4.06 8.87
C GLN A 180 12.79 3.07 10.02
N ALA A 181 13.48 1.93 9.93
CA ALA A 181 13.43 0.90 10.97
C ALA A 181 13.94 1.41 12.33
N PRO A 182 13.31 1.01 13.46
CA PRO A 182 13.91 1.16 14.80
C PRO A 182 15.14 0.25 14.93
N THR A 183 16.04 0.59 15.85
CA THR A 183 17.29 -0.16 16.05
C THR A 183 17.39 -0.72 17.47
N ALA A 184 18.20 -1.76 17.65
CA ALA A 184 18.52 -2.30 18.97
C ALA A 184 19.72 -1.61 19.65
N GLY A 185 20.54 -0.88 18.90
CA GLY A 185 21.68 -0.12 19.41
C GLY A 185 21.85 1.23 18.72
N LEU A 186 22.86 1.99 19.15
CA LEU A 186 23.19 3.30 18.58
C LEU A 186 23.73 3.16 17.15
N CYS A 187 23.28 4.02 16.25
CA CYS A 187 23.77 4.11 14.87
C CYS A 187 24.56 5.41 14.65
N LEU A 188 25.66 5.34 13.91
CA LEU A 188 26.43 6.54 13.55
C LEU A 188 25.70 7.31 12.43
N GLY A 189 25.59 8.64 12.55
CA GLY A 189 25.00 9.51 11.53
C GLY A 189 23.51 9.88 11.73
N SER A 190 22.93 9.58 12.89
CA SER A 190 21.52 9.88 13.18
C SER A 190 21.27 11.37 13.36
N LEU A 191 20.76 12.04 12.32
CA LEU A 191 20.00 13.29 12.47
C LEU A 191 18.55 12.94 12.79
N SER A 192 18.32 12.42 14.00
CA SER A 192 16.96 12.16 14.48
C SER A 192 16.17 13.47 14.52
N THR A 193 15.22 13.61 13.59
CA THR A 193 14.22 14.69 13.59
C THR A 193 13.02 14.36 14.48
N ALA A 194 13.07 13.25 15.23
CA ALA A 194 12.01 12.78 16.13
C ALA A 194 11.65 13.76 17.27
N ASN A 195 12.40 14.85 17.43
CA ASN A 195 12.14 15.91 18.41
C ASN A 195 11.35 17.11 17.83
N LEU A 196 10.86 17.05 16.58
CA LEU A 196 9.97 18.09 16.02
C LEU A 196 8.50 17.67 16.20
N LEU A 197 7.79 18.45 17.02
CA LEU A 197 6.36 18.40 17.41
C LEU A 197 5.62 17.09 17.08
N LEU A 198 5.75 16.18 18.05
CA LEU A 198 5.04 14.93 18.23
C LEU A 198 3.51 15.17 18.31
N LEU A 199 2.70 14.45 17.52
CA LEU A 199 1.34 14.14 17.95
C LEU A 199 1.45 13.02 18.99
N ASP A 200 1.82 13.41 20.21
CA ASP A 200 1.85 12.50 21.33
C ASP A 200 0.42 12.14 21.71
N HIS A 201 0.19 10.86 21.99
CA HIS A 201 -1.08 10.34 22.47
C HIS A 201 -1.66 11.26 23.54
N PHE A 202 -2.87 11.80 23.30
CA PHE A 202 -3.61 12.67 24.23
C PHE A 202 -3.67 12.05 25.65
N LYS A 203 -2.72 12.43 26.51
CA LYS A 203 -2.84 12.28 27.95
C LYS A 203 -3.66 13.48 28.44
N ARG A 204 -4.85 13.16 28.92
CA ARG A 204 -5.90 14.06 29.38
C ARG A 204 -5.42 14.88 30.59
N GLU A 205 -5.12 16.16 30.40
CA GLU A 205 -5.19 17.11 31.51
C GLU A 205 -6.63 17.62 31.63
N VAL A 206 -7.22 17.32 32.78
CA VAL A 206 -8.53 17.80 33.21
C VAL A 206 -8.33 19.19 33.78
N PHE A 207 -8.81 20.22 33.08
CA PHE A 207 -9.05 21.53 33.70
C PHE A 207 -10.53 21.67 34.02
N SER A 208 -10.81 21.91 35.32
CA SER A 208 -12.13 22.26 35.84
C SER A 208 -12.53 23.67 35.36
N PRO A 209 -13.83 23.97 35.25
CA PRO A 209 -14.29 25.19 34.61
C PRO A 209 -14.10 26.41 35.53
N ALA A 210 -13.50 27.47 34.99
CA ALA A 210 -13.52 28.77 35.64
C ALA A 210 -14.88 29.43 35.42
N VAL A 211 -15.44 29.86 36.56
CA VAL A 211 -16.70 30.56 36.76
C VAL A 211 -16.68 31.94 36.14
N GLY A 212 -17.80 32.30 35.49
CA GLY A 212 -18.37 33.64 35.47
C GLY A 212 -17.80 34.64 34.47
N LEU A 213 -18.65 35.11 33.55
CA LEU A 213 -19.21 36.47 33.63
C LEU A 213 -20.40 36.60 32.67
N SER A 214 -21.46 37.14 33.24
CA SER A 214 -22.78 37.49 32.69
C SER A 214 -22.68 38.52 31.56
N GLU A 215 -23.44 38.36 30.48
CA GLU A 215 -24.32 39.39 29.88
C GLU A 215 -25.43 38.74 29.02
N GLU A 216 -26.68 39.14 29.25
CA GLU A 216 -27.92 38.90 28.49
C GLU A 216 -28.52 40.30 28.16
N PRO A 217 -29.61 40.48 27.38
CA PRO A 217 -29.87 40.04 26.01
C PRO A 217 -30.52 41.15 25.14
N LYS A 218 -30.58 40.95 23.82
CA LYS A 218 -31.60 41.54 22.91
C LYS A 218 -31.85 40.48 21.83
N GLY A 219 -33.02 39.89 21.63
CA GLY A 219 -34.38 40.44 21.65
C GLY A 219 -34.92 40.28 20.22
N GLY A 220 -35.84 39.33 20.00
CA GLY A 220 -36.43 39.12 18.67
C GLY A 220 -37.15 37.78 18.50
N CYS A 221 -38.39 37.73 19.00
CA CYS A 221 -39.37 36.67 18.75
C CYS A 221 -39.69 36.49 17.26
N GLN A 222 -39.85 35.25 16.79
CA GLN A 222 -41.11 34.79 16.19
C GLN A 222 -41.16 33.27 15.97
N HIS A 223 -42.31 32.72 16.38
CA HIS A 223 -42.84 31.38 16.16
C HIS A 223 -42.80 30.93 14.68
N VAL A 224 -42.74 29.62 14.41
CA VAL A 224 -43.88 28.78 13.97
C VAL A 224 -43.41 27.32 13.88
N ALA A 225 -44.34 26.42 14.23
CA ALA A 225 -44.18 25.01 14.49
C ALA A 225 -44.38 24.10 13.26
N LEU A 226 -44.02 22.83 13.49
CA LEU A 226 -44.60 21.57 13.01
C LEU A 226 -44.34 21.08 11.56
N ALA A 227 -43.65 19.92 11.54
CA ALA A 227 -44.02 18.64 10.93
C ALA A 227 -44.70 18.60 9.55
N SER A 228 -44.14 17.79 8.64
CA SER A 228 -44.87 16.76 7.87
C SER A 228 -43.93 15.83 7.10
N THR A 229 -44.12 14.54 7.33
CA THR A 229 -43.59 13.36 6.61
C THR A 229 -44.32 13.15 5.24
N PRO A 230 -43.87 12.21 4.39
CA PRO A 230 -43.85 12.34 2.93
C PRO A 230 -45.02 11.66 2.20
N PRO A 231 -45.14 11.83 0.87
CA PRO A 231 -45.85 10.89 0.02
C PRO A 231 -44.90 10.12 -0.93
N LEU A 232 -44.91 8.80 -0.81
CA LEU A 232 -44.90 7.85 -1.95
C LEU A 232 -46.38 7.61 -2.32
N PRO A 233 -46.79 7.18 -3.53
CA PRO A 233 -46.11 6.17 -4.37
C PRO A 233 -46.19 6.44 -5.89
N LEU A 234 -45.57 5.59 -6.71
CA LEU A 234 -46.18 5.02 -7.92
C LEU A 234 -45.29 3.88 -8.45
N ARG A 235 -45.91 2.71 -8.57
CA ARG A 235 -45.35 1.40 -8.91
C ARG A 235 -45.85 1.06 -10.32
N LEU A 236 -44.94 0.78 -11.26
CA LEU A 236 -45.24 0.22 -12.59
C LEU A 236 -44.16 -0.82 -12.98
N PRO A 237 -44.47 -1.77 -13.88
CA PRO A 237 -44.29 -3.20 -13.58
C PRO A 237 -43.06 -3.86 -14.20
N ILE A 238 -42.67 -4.97 -13.56
CA ILE A 238 -41.74 -6.00 -14.02
C ILE A 238 -42.36 -6.80 -15.17
N PRO A 239 -41.58 -7.16 -16.20
CA PRO A 239 -41.81 -8.36 -16.99
C PRO A 239 -40.71 -9.40 -16.72
N THR A 240 -41.13 -10.56 -16.22
CA THR A 240 -40.37 -11.81 -16.18
C THR A 240 -40.63 -12.66 -17.45
N PRO A 241 -39.81 -13.70 -17.71
CA PRO A 241 -39.37 -14.09 -19.04
C PRO A 241 -40.20 -15.22 -19.65
N ASN A 242 -39.98 -15.49 -20.94
CA ASN A 242 -40.37 -16.77 -21.55
C ASN A 242 -39.51 -17.12 -22.78
N PRO A 243 -39.47 -18.39 -23.22
CA PRO A 243 -38.24 -19.11 -23.48
C PRO A 243 -38.18 -19.69 -24.91
N ASN A 244 -37.16 -20.51 -25.15
CA ASN A 244 -37.03 -21.48 -26.25
C ASN A 244 -36.64 -20.93 -27.63
N SER A 245 -35.41 -21.22 -28.03
CA SER A 245 -35.23 -22.19 -29.12
C SER A 245 -33.90 -22.94 -28.98
N SER A 246 -34.00 -24.22 -29.27
CA SER A 246 -33.05 -25.29 -29.05
C SER A 246 -32.31 -25.65 -30.33
N THR A 247 -31.12 -26.25 -30.14
CA THR A 247 -30.52 -27.37 -30.90
C THR A 247 -30.09 -27.16 -32.37
N LYS A 248 -28.79 -27.40 -32.63
CA LYS A 248 -28.31 -28.69 -33.20
C LYS A 248 -26.78 -28.80 -33.26
N SER A 249 -26.31 -29.98 -32.83
CA SER A 249 -24.96 -30.54 -32.96
C SER A 249 -24.56 -30.87 -34.40
N ARG A 250 -23.24 -30.95 -34.65
CA ARG A 250 -22.46 -32.01 -35.34
C ARG A 250 -21.02 -31.50 -35.55
N SER A 251 -20.01 -31.97 -34.83
CA SER A 251 -19.22 -33.23 -34.95
C SER A 251 -18.15 -33.25 -36.06
N ARG A 252 -16.88 -33.35 -35.60
CA ARG A 252 -15.70 -34.07 -36.13
C ARG A 252 -15.24 -33.86 -37.58
N ILE A 253 -13.94 -33.67 -37.77
CA ILE A 253 -13.05 -34.51 -38.60
C ILE A 253 -11.59 -34.41 -38.10
N ILE A 254 -10.95 -35.58 -38.05
CA ILE A 254 -9.54 -35.88 -37.76
C ILE A 254 -8.82 -36.07 -39.11
N SER A 255 -7.54 -35.70 -39.21
CA SER A 255 -6.64 -36.30 -40.21
C SER A 255 -5.24 -36.55 -39.63
N LYS A 256 -4.73 -37.76 -39.90
CA LYS A 256 -3.46 -38.37 -39.47
C LYS A 256 -2.36 -38.24 -40.56
N LEU A 257 -1.09 -38.09 -40.11
CA LEU A 257 0.22 -38.75 -40.45
C LEU A 257 0.48 -39.49 -41.79
N PRO A 258 1.77 -39.59 -42.22
CA PRO A 258 2.67 -40.76 -41.92
C PRO A 258 4.16 -40.36 -41.63
N ILE A 259 4.95 -40.98 -40.73
CA ILE A 259 5.70 -42.28 -40.66
C ILE A 259 6.90 -42.47 -41.65
N ALA A 260 8.12 -42.60 -41.08
CA ALA A 260 9.20 -43.55 -41.45
C ALA A 260 10.21 -43.65 -40.26
N GLN A 261 10.21 -44.74 -39.47
CA GLN A 261 11.13 -45.91 -39.46
C GLN A 261 12.52 -45.73 -38.76
N ARG A 262 12.73 -46.59 -37.75
CA ARG A 262 13.94 -46.93 -36.93
C ARG A 262 14.63 -48.19 -37.56
N PRO A 263 15.76 -48.82 -37.10
CA PRO A 263 16.12 -49.05 -35.67
C PRO A 263 17.62 -49.25 -35.27
N GLY A 264 17.82 -49.34 -33.94
CA GLY A 264 18.79 -50.23 -33.25
C GLY A 264 19.94 -49.53 -32.52
N LEU A 265 20.58 -50.06 -31.47
CA LEU A 265 20.29 -51.04 -30.40
C LEU A 265 21.60 -51.15 -29.56
N TYR A 266 21.51 -51.60 -28.30
CA TYR A 266 22.60 -52.02 -27.38
C TYR A 266 23.42 -50.90 -26.69
N SER A 267 23.91 -50.98 -25.44
CA SER A 267 23.71 -51.71 -24.16
C SER A 267 25.04 -51.54 -23.41
N SER A 268 25.02 -51.20 -22.11
CA SER A 268 26.19 -51.21 -21.20
C SER A 268 26.81 -52.64 -21.08
N PRO A 269 28.01 -52.89 -20.49
CA PRO A 269 28.28 -52.67 -19.06
C PRO A 269 29.76 -52.45 -18.57
N SER A 270 29.83 -51.92 -17.33
CA SER A 270 30.65 -52.22 -16.12
C SER A 270 32.09 -52.82 -16.07
N ARG A 271 32.75 -52.45 -14.94
CA ARG A 271 33.89 -52.99 -14.14
C ARG A 271 35.29 -52.39 -14.42
N ALA A 272 36.22 -52.24 -13.45
CA ALA A 272 36.28 -52.18 -11.97
C ALA A 272 37.78 -52.11 -11.54
N VAL A 273 38.07 -51.91 -10.23
CA VAL A 273 39.28 -52.36 -9.46
C VAL A 273 40.52 -51.43 -9.53
N SER A 274 41.28 -51.06 -8.48
CA SER A 274 41.31 -51.29 -7.01
C SER A 274 42.41 -50.47 -6.29
N GLN A 275 42.30 -50.35 -4.95
CA GLN A 275 43.34 -50.50 -3.87
C GLN A 275 44.41 -49.38 -3.69
N ASN A 276 44.89 -48.96 -2.51
CA ASN A 276 45.06 -49.43 -1.10
C ASN A 276 45.19 -48.17 -0.19
N ALA A 277 44.75 -48.02 1.06
CA ALA A 277 44.89 -48.73 2.35
C ALA A 277 46.02 -48.21 3.30
N ALA A 278 45.63 -47.96 4.57
CA ALA A 278 46.37 -48.03 5.85
C ALA A 278 46.94 -46.76 6.58
N THR A 279 46.59 -46.69 7.88
CA THR A 279 46.92 -45.82 9.05
C THR A 279 48.26 -46.21 9.75
N PRO A 280 48.70 -45.81 11.00
CA PRO A 280 48.24 -44.86 12.05
C PRO A 280 49.36 -44.01 12.80
N GLU A 281 48.93 -43.21 13.81
CA GLU A 281 49.54 -42.95 15.17
C GLU A 281 50.71 -41.96 15.49
N LEU A 282 50.42 -41.11 16.50
CA LEU A 282 51.18 -40.82 17.76
C LEU A 282 51.92 -39.46 18.00
N ALA A 283 51.75 -38.96 19.24
CA ALA A 283 52.54 -37.96 20.02
C ALA A 283 52.19 -36.45 19.85
N ASN A 284 52.06 -35.57 20.86
CA ASN A 284 52.29 -35.60 22.31
C ASN A 284 51.53 -34.44 23.03
N LEU A 285 51.00 -34.79 24.20
CA LEU A 285 50.83 -34.12 25.52
C LEU A 285 51.12 -32.62 25.78
N ILE A 286 50.11 -31.97 26.38
CA ILE A 286 50.07 -31.10 27.59
C ILE A 286 50.83 -29.75 27.60
N SER A 287 50.07 -28.65 27.68
CA SER A 287 50.25 -27.60 28.70
C SER A 287 48.99 -26.74 28.88
N ALA A 288 48.60 -26.58 30.14
CA ALA A 288 47.46 -25.82 30.61
C ALA A 288 47.83 -24.35 30.85
N SER A 289 46.94 -23.40 30.54
CA SER A 289 46.59 -22.27 31.43
C SER A 289 45.67 -21.23 30.78
N ALA A 290 44.62 -20.88 31.54
CA ALA A 290 43.80 -19.66 31.56
C ALA A 290 42.71 -19.40 30.47
N PRO A 291 41.45 -19.12 30.87
CA PRO A 291 40.45 -18.56 29.98
C PRO A 291 40.75 -17.07 29.77
N SER A 292 41.06 -16.68 28.54
CA SER A 292 41.01 -15.29 28.13
C SER A 292 39.55 -14.83 28.16
N PHE A 293 39.25 -13.84 29.01
CA PHE A 293 38.06 -13.03 28.87
C PHE A 293 38.13 -12.32 27.50
N PRO A 294 37.11 -12.43 26.63
CA PRO A 294 36.99 -11.48 25.54
C PRO A 294 36.46 -10.16 26.13
N GLU A 295 37.40 -9.31 26.52
CA GLU A 295 37.20 -7.89 26.76
C GLU A 295 36.88 -7.20 25.43
N SER A 296 35.94 -6.25 25.51
CA SER A 296 35.47 -5.35 24.45
C SER A 296 34.62 -5.96 23.33
N GLN A 297 33.31 -5.95 23.59
CA GLN A 297 32.29 -5.81 22.56
C GLN A 297 32.62 -4.54 21.74
N HIS A 298 33.29 -4.73 20.62
CA HIS A 298 33.35 -3.75 19.55
C HIS A 298 31.91 -3.55 19.07
N LEU A 299 31.22 -2.54 19.62
CA LEU A 299 30.04 -1.95 18.98
C LEU A 299 30.53 -1.36 17.66
N ALA A 300 30.59 -2.19 16.62
CA ALA A 300 30.71 -1.71 15.26
C ALA A 300 29.53 -0.76 15.07
N SER A 301 29.79 0.55 14.93
CA SER A 301 28.73 1.52 14.73
C SER A 301 28.11 1.26 13.36
N VAL A 302 26.99 0.56 13.34
CA VAL A 302 26.27 0.25 12.10
C VAL A 302 25.69 1.56 11.59
N MET A 303 26.06 1.95 10.36
CA MET A 303 25.41 3.08 9.69
C MET A 303 23.94 2.73 9.47
N ARG A 304 23.05 3.69 9.72
CA ARG A 304 21.61 3.47 9.58
C ARG A 304 21.26 3.29 8.10
N ALA A 305 20.55 2.21 7.76
CA ALA A 305 20.10 1.97 6.39
C ALA A 305 19.17 3.10 5.91
N ALA A 306 19.26 3.47 4.63
CA ALA A 306 18.41 4.48 4.01
C ALA A 306 16.93 4.10 4.13
N PRO A 307 15.99 5.03 4.41
CA PRO A 307 14.57 4.73 4.55
C PRO A 307 13.97 4.02 3.33
N LEU A 308 13.06 3.08 3.56
CA LEU A 308 12.20 2.59 2.49
C LEU A 308 11.27 3.72 2.05
N SER A 309 11.03 3.85 0.76
CA SER A 309 10.16 4.88 0.19
C SER A 309 9.10 4.28 -0.73
N ILE A 310 7.85 4.66 -0.48
CA ILE A 310 6.67 4.12 -1.17
C ILE A 310 5.88 5.29 -1.74
N LEU A 311 5.44 5.16 -2.99
CA LEU A 311 4.49 6.08 -3.60
C LEU A 311 3.24 5.31 -4.02
N TYR A 312 2.11 5.64 -3.39
CA TYR A 312 0.80 5.07 -3.72
C TYR A 312 -0.01 6.08 -4.54
N SER A 313 -0.29 5.76 -5.80
CA SER A 313 -1.04 6.61 -6.73
C SER A 313 -1.99 5.74 -7.58
N PRO A 314 -3.13 5.30 -7.03
CA PRO A 314 -3.99 4.29 -7.66
C PRO A 314 -4.61 4.73 -8.98
N HIS A 315 -4.89 6.03 -9.15
CA HIS A 315 -5.38 6.59 -10.42
C HIS A 315 -4.28 7.27 -11.24
N GLY A 316 -3.03 7.19 -10.75
CA GLY A 316 -1.89 7.96 -11.23
C GLY A 316 -1.90 9.43 -10.81
N ILE A 317 -0.70 10.01 -10.83
CA ILE A 317 -0.44 11.41 -10.47
C ILE A 317 0.30 12.09 -11.62
N SER A 318 -0.13 13.30 -11.98
CA SER A 318 0.57 14.11 -12.98
C SER A 318 1.90 14.65 -12.42
N SER A 319 2.90 14.83 -13.29
CA SER A 319 4.14 15.51 -12.89
C SER A 319 3.80 16.90 -12.36
N SER A 320 4.11 17.15 -11.09
CA SER A 320 3.76 18.39 -10.41
C SER A 320 4.95 18.89 -9.60
N SER A 321 5.02 20.21 -9.39
CA SER A 321 6.08 20.78 -8.55
C SER A 321 6.03 20.29 -7.09
N SER A 322 4.90 19.75 -6.64
CA SER A 322 4.76 19.13 -5.32
C SER A 322 5.46 17.78 -5.28
N LEU A 323 5.19 16.93 -6.28
CA LEU A 323 5.84 15.62 -6.43
C LEU A 323 7.35 15.78 -6.62
N ASP A 324 7.78 16.78 -7.41
CA ASP A 324 9.20 17.00 -7.70
C ASP A 324 9.96 17.42 -6.44
N ARG A 325 9.40 18.34 -5.66
CA ARG A 325 9.97 18.73 -4.36
C ARG A 325 9.91 17.61 -3.35
N TYR A 326 8.87 16.78 -3.35
CA TYR A 326 8.79 15.62 -2.47
C TYR A 326 9.91 14.62 -2.80
N ALA A 327 10.10 14.31 -4.09
CA ALA A 327 11.16 13.42 -4.53
C ALA A 327 12.55 13.95 -4.17
N SER A 328 12.85 15.22 -4.49
CA SER A 328 14.19 15.77 -4.29
C SER A 328 14.49 16.16 -2.84
N GLU A 329 13.53 16.75 -2.12
CA GLU A 329 13.78 17.33 -0.78
C GLU A 329 13.44 16.35 0.36
N HIS A 330 12.43 15.48 0.18
CA HIS A 330 12.03 14.50 1.21
C HIS A 330 12.61 13.11 0.96
N LEU A 331 12.52 12.60 -0.28
CA LEU A 331 13.05 11.28 -0.63
C LEU A 331 14.53 11.30 -1.04
N GLN A 332 15.14 12.47 -1.25
CA GLN A 332 16.53 12.60 -1.72
C GLN A 332 16.79 11.83 -3.04
N ILE A 333 15.76 11.74 -3.89
CA ILE A 333 15.83 11.16 -5.23
C ILE A 333 16.13 12.29 -6.20
N HIS A 334 17.31 12.26 -6.81
CA HIS A 334 17.74 13.24 -7.79
C HIS A 334 17.90 12.55 -9.13
N THR A 335 17.01 12.85 -10.08
CA THR A 335 16.97 12.20 -11.40
C THR A 335 18.31 12.25 -12.15
N ASN A 336 19.13 13.28 -11.92
CA ASN A 336 20.42 13.46 -12.59
C ASN A 336 21.62 12.84 -11.83
N ASN A 337 21.41 12.25 -10.65
CA ASN A 337 22.46 11.64 -9.85
C ASN A 337 22.20 10.14 -9.67
N PRO A 338 22.97 9.25 -10.32
CA PRO A 338 22.78 7.80 -10.21
C PRO A 338 23.06 7.27 -8.79
N ASP A 339 23.81 8.01 -7.97
CA ASP A 339 24.11 7.63 -6.59
C ASP A 339 23.06 8.14 -5.60
N SER A 340 22.04 8.87 -6.07
CA SER A 340 20.91 9.29 -5.23
C SER A 340 20.00 8.12 -4.86
N GLN A 341 19.13 8.34 -3.87
CA GLN A 341 18.14 7.33 -3.47
C GLN A 341 17.23 6.96 -4.64
N THR A 342 16.58 5.81 -4.51
CA THR A 342 15.61 5.27 -5.46
C THR A 342 14.30 5.02 -4.73
N LEU A 343 13.18 5.12 -5.44
CA LEU A 343 11.90 4.72 -4.86
C LEU A 343 11.87 3.20 -4.64
N THR A 344 11.61 2.76 -3.41
CA THR A 344 11.53 1.32 -3.09
C THR A 344 10.32 0.67 -3.77
N LEU A 345 9.15 1.30 -3.67
CA LEU A 345 7.90 0.76 -4.22
C LEU A 345 7.03 1.86 -4.84
N LEU A 346 6.62 1.63 -6.09
CA LEU A 346 5.53 2.34 -6.75
C LEU A 346 4.28 1.45 -6.76
N ILE A 347 3.18 1.92 -6.20
CA ILE A 347 1.87 1.30 -6.39
C ILE A 347 1.05 2.22 -7.29
N HIS A 348 0.86 1.82 -8.53
CA HIS A 348 0.22 2.63 -9.57
C HIS A 348 -0.44 1.72 -10.60
N SER A 349 -1.62 2.10 -11.08
CA SER A 349 -2.33 1.37 -12.14
C SER A 349 -1.48 1.10 -13.38
N PHE A 350 -1.59 -0.09 -13.93
CA PHE A 350 -1.09 -0.44 -15.25
C PHE A 350 -2.06 0.04 -16.32
N ASP A 351 -3.35 -0.20 -16.10
CA ASP A 351 -4.42 0.08 -17.03
C ASP A 351 -4.74 1.56 -17.05
N ARG A 352 -5.10 2.05 -18.24
CA ARG A 352 -5.56 3.41 -18.44
C ARG A 352 -7.04 3.41 -18.71
N VAL A 353 -7.79 4.15 -17.91
CA VAL A 353 -9.25 4.26 -18.01
C VAL A 353 -9.63 5.70 -18.29
N GLN A 354 -10.35 5.90 -19.39
CA GLN A 354 -10.76 7.22 -19.85
C GLN A 354 -12.26 7.28 -20.14
N SER A 355 -12.83 8.44 -19.89
CA SER A 355 -14.16 8.83 -20.33
C SER A 355 -14.05 10.04 -21.28
N PRO A 356 -15.08 10.35 -22.07
CA PRO A 356 -15.15 11.61 -22.80
C PRO A 356 -14.88 12.80 -21.88
N TRP A 357 -14.21 13.84 -22.38
CA TRP A 357 -13.78 14.98 -21.57
C TRP A 357 -14.94 15.68 -20.82
N TYR A 358 -16.14 15.68 -21.40
CA TYR A 358 -17.35 16.24 -20.80
C TYR A 358 -17.98 15.36 -19.70
N LEU A 359 -17.50 14.12 -19.52
CA LEU A 359 -17.91 13.17 -18.48
C LEU A 359 -16.85 12.96 -17.39
N GLY A 360 -15.72 13.67 -17.45
CA GLY A 360 -14.64 13.59 -16.47
C GLY A 360 -13.25 13.38 -17.08
N GLY A 361 -13.16 12.98 -18.35
CA GLY A 361 -11.88 12.78 -19.02
C GLY A 361 -11.10 11.60 -18.46
N ASN A 362 -9.83 11.83 -18.12
CA ASN A 362 -8.94 10.81 -17.57
C ASN A 362 -9.41 10.38 -16.17
N ILE A 363 -9.62 9.08 -15.98
CA ILE A 363 -10.06 8.51 -14.69
C ILE A 363 -8.88 7.82 -14.03
N VAL A 364 -8.19 6.95 -14.77
CA VAL A 364 -6.98 6.25 -14.36
C VAL A 364 -5.92 6.51 -15.42
N ALA A 365 -4.77 7.06 -15.03
CA ALA A 365 -3.72 7.41 -15.99
C ALA A 365 -3.02 6.17 -16.58
N GLY A 366 -2.86 5.09 -15.81
CA GLY A 366 -2.18 3.89 -16.27
C GLY A 366 -0.69 4.08 -16.54
N ALA A 367 -0.05 3.01 -17.01
CA ALA A 367 1.36 3.01 -17.35
C ALA A 367 1.67 4.02 -18.48
N ASN A 368 0.84 4.02 -19.53
CA ASN A 368 1.00 4.89 -20.70
C ASN A 368 0.64 6.35 -20.44
N GLY A 369 -0.18 6.66 -19.43
CA GLY A 369 -0.60 8.03 -19.12
C GLY A 369 0.30 8.76 -18.13
N GLY A 370 1.47 8.20 -17.80
CA GLY A 370 2.46 8.84 -16.93
C GLY A 370 3.18 7.88 -15.98
N GLY A 371 2.64 6.68 -15.75
CA GLY A 371 3.24 5.70 -14.85
C GLY A 371 4.68 5.31 -15.22
N VAL A 372 4.96 5.05 -16.50
CA VAL A 372 6.32 4.72 -16.97
C VAL A 372 7.28 5.89 -16.76
N ALA A 373 6.87 7.10 -17.12
CA ALA A 373 7.68 8.30 -16.91
C ALA A 373 7.95 8.55 -15.42
N LEU A 374 6.96 8.27 -14.56
CA LEU A 374 7.08 8.38 -13.11
C LEU A 374 8.05 7.34 -12.54
N ALA A 375 7.93 6.08 -12.94
CA ALA A 375 8.81 4.99 -12.53
C ALA A 375 10.27 5.27 -12.94
N ILE A 376 10.50 5.78 -14.15
CA ILE A 376 11.83 6.22 -14.61
C ILE A 376 12.35 7.39 -13.75
N LYS A 377 11.54 8.44 -13.60
CA LYS A 377 11.91 9.66 -12.85
C LYS A 377 12.33 9.37 -11.41
N LEU A 378 11.59 8.46 -10.76
CA LEU A 378 11.80 8.06 -9.37
C LEU A 378 12.72 6.85 -9.20
N ARG A 379 13.19 6.28 -10.32
CA ARG A 379 14.03 5.07 -10.36
C ARG A 379 13.43 3.94 -9.52
N ALA A 380 12.13 3.67 -9.73
CA ALA A 380 11.39 2.72 -8.91
C ALA A 380 11.99 1.31 -9.01
N LYS A 381 12.31 0.71 -7.86
CA LYS A 381 12.83 -0.67 -7.78
C LYS A 381 11.74 -1.70 -8.06
N LEU A 382 10.56 -1.53 -7.44
CA LEU A 382 9.38 -2.37 -7.67
C LEU A 382 8.18 -1.51 -8.04
N TRP A 383 7.38 -2.00 -8.98
CA TRP A 383 6.09 -1.44 -9.34
C TRP A 383 4.99 -2.53 -9.27
N VAL A 384 4.01 -2.31 -8.39
CA VAL A 384 2.80 -3.12 -8.26
C VAL A 384 1.58 -2.39 -8.85
N GLY A 385 0.75 -3.12 -9.59
CA GLY A 385 -0.51 -2.61 -10.16
C GLY A 385 -1.54 -2.22 -9.10
N ALA A 386 -2.47 -1.33 -9.44
CA ALA A 386 -3.58 -0.93 -8.59
C ALA A 386 -4.75 -0.44 -9.47
N HIS A 387 -6.00 -0.72 -9.12
CA HIS A 387 -7.16 -0.44 -9.98
C HIS A 387 -7.15 -1.16 -11.33
N ASP A 388 -6.40 -2.25 -11.43
CA ASP A 388 -6.30 -3.05 -12.66
C ASP A 388 -7.39 -4.15 -12.73
N GLU A 389 -8.27 -4.23 -11.73
CA GLU A 389 -9.43 -5.15 -11.75
C GLU A 389 -10.41 -4.82 -12.87
N GLU A 390 -10.78 -5.84 -13.65
CA GLU A 390 -11.99 -5.78 -14.47
C GLU A 390 -13.22 -5.87 -13.57
N LYS A 391 -13.74 -4.72 -13.14
CA LYS A 391 -14.91 -4.65 -12.27
C LYS A 391 -16.19 -4.97 -13.04
N ILE A 392 -17.13 -5.65 -12.38
CA ILE A 392 -18.50 -5.78 -12.88
C ILE A 392 -19.14 -4.40 -12.75
N THR A 393 -19.17 -3.68 -13.86
CA THR A 393 -19.70 -2.32 -13.91
C THR A 393 -21.07 -2.30 -14.57
N SER A 394 -21.99 -1.52 -14.00
CA SER A 394 -23.30 -1.28 -14.59
C SER A 394 -23.64 0.20 -14.54
N GLY A 395 -24.34 0.69 -15.56
CA GLY A 395 -24.69 2.11 -15.68
C GLY A 395 -24.48 2.65 -17.09
N VAL A 396 -25.13 3.77 -17.39
CA VAL A 396 -25.09 4.39 -18.73
C VAL A 396 -23.68 4.86 -19.11
N ILE A 397 -22.89 5.28 -18.11
CA ILE A 397 -21.55 5.85 -18.34
C ILE A 397 -20.49 4.80 -18.69
N VAL A 398 -20.71 3.53 -18.31
CA VAL A 398 -19.79 2.42 -18.59
C VAL A 398 -19.59 2.24 -20.09
N ASN A 399 -20.65 2.46 -20.89
CA ASN A 399 -20.61 2.36 -22.34
C ASN A 399 -19.67 3.39 -23.00
N PHE A 400 -19.27 4.43 -22.28
CA PHE A 400 -18.36 5.47 -22.76
C PHE A 400 -16.95 5.32 -22.20
N LEU A 401 -16.69 4.32 -21.36
CA LEU A 401 -15.36 4.07 -20.81
C LEU A 401 -14.49 3.37 -21.86
N LYS A 402 -13.29 3.89 -22.05
CA LYS A 402 -12.23 3.25 -22.82
C LYS A 402 -11.16 2.78 -21.85
N THR A 403 -10.92 1.47 -21.81
CA THR A 403 -9.85 0.86 -21.03
C THR A 403 -8.75 0.39 -21.97
N GLU A 404 -7.53 0.86 -21.74
CA GLU A 404 -6.31 0.40 -22.41
C GLU A 404 -5.53 -0.44 -21.40
N ARG A 405 -5.41 -1.74 -21.66
CA ARG A 405 -4.73 -2.67 -20.75
C ARG A 405 -3.25 -2.77 -21.04
N GLU A 406 -2.43 -2.88 -20.00
CA GLU A 406 -0.99 -3.09 -20.15
C GLU A 406 -0.48 -4.26 -19.33
N MET A 407 0.42 -5.04 -19.93
CA MET A 407 1.03 -6.19 -19.27
C MET A 407 2.28 -5.78 -18.49
N ALA A 408 2.48 -6.32 -17.30
CA ALA A 408 3.67 -6.08 -16.47
C ALA A 408 4.99 -6.23 -17.26
N ALA A 409 5.12 -7.28 -18.08
CA ALA A 409 6.32 -7.51 -18.90
C ALA A 409 6.57 -6.41 -19.95
N ASN A 410 5.52 -5.80 -20.50
CA ASN A 410 5.64 -4.66 -21.41
C ASN A 410 6.08 -3.42 -20.65
N ILE A 411 5.49 -3.17 -19.48
CA ILE A 411 5.85 -2.04 -18.61
C ILE A 411 7.31 -2.13 -18.18
N SER A 412 7.79 -3.29 -17.72
CA SER A 412 9.21 -3.51 -17.40
C SER A 412 10.12 -3.18 -18.58
N ARG A 413 9.72 -3.58 -19.80
CA ARG A 413 10.46 -3.25 -21.02
C ARG A 413 10.46 -1.75 -21.28
N MET A 414 9.32 -1.08 -21.17
CA MET A 414 9.22 0.36 -21.40
C MET A 414 10.06 1.18 -20.41
N VAL A 415 10.08 0.80 -19.13
CA VAL A 415 10.89 1.48 -18.10
C VAL A 415 12.38 1.30 -18.38
N ARG A 416 12.80 0.08 -18.72
CA ARG A 416 14.19 -0.22 -19.06
C ARG A 416 14.64 0.49 -20.35
N ASP A 417 13.86 0.38 -21.41
CA ASP A 417 14.22 0.91 -22.73
C ASP A 417 14.10 2.45 -22.77
N GLY A 418 13.19 3.03 -21.99
CA GLY A 418 12.97 4.48 -21.92
C GLY A 418 13.92 5.23 -20.98
N GLY A 419 14.38 4.59 -19.89
CA GLY A 419 15.16 5.26 -18.85
C GLY A 419 16.39 4.52 -18.34
N GLY A 420 16.67 3.31 -18.84
CA GLY A 420 17.75 2.46 -18.34
C GLY A 420 17.53 1.99 -16.89
N VAL A 421 16.30 2.12 -16.36
CA VAL A 421 15.97 1.77 -14.98
C VAL A 421 15.54 0.30 -14.94
N GLU A 422 16.19 -0.48 -14.07
CA GLU A 422 15.73 -1.81 -13.72
C GLU A 422 14.59 -1.70 -12.71
N CYS A 423 13.38 -2.05 -13.14
CA CYS A 423 12.17 -2.02 -12.33
C CYS A 423 11.50 -3.39 -12.40
N ASP A 424 11.40 -4.08 -11.27
CA ASP A 424 10.60 -5.29 -11.16
C ASP A 424 9.12 -4.89 -11.19
N VAL A 425 8.36 -5.36 -12.17
CA VAL A 425 6.93 -5.01 -12.30
C VAL A 425 6.12 -6.27 -12.03
N ARG A 426 5.23 -6.19 -11.04
CA ARG A 426 4.44 -7.33 -10.53
C ARG A 426 2.96 -7.03 -10.58
N ASP A 427 2.25 -7.83 -11.36
CA ASP A 427 0.79 -7.93 -11.30
C ASP A 427 0.44 -8.97 -10.24
N LEU A 428 0.03 -8.51 -9.05
CA LEU A 428 -0.21 -9.39 -7.90
C LEU A 428 -1.64 -9.91 -7.94
N GLU A 429 -1.79 -11.23 -7.94
CA GLU A 429 -3.10 -11.85 -7.78
C GLU A 429 -3.68 -11.59 -6.37
N VAL A 430 -4.99 -11.79 -6.22
CA VAL A 430 -5.66 -11.60 -4.93
C VAL A 430 -5.11 -12.57 -3.89
N GLY A 431 -4.56 -12.01 -2.81
CA GLY A 431 -3.91 -12.74 -1.72
C GLY A 431 -2.42 -12.99 -1.93
N GLU A 432 -1.87 -12.68 -3.11
CA GLU A 432 -0.44 -12.76 -3.37
C GLU A 432 0.32 -11.70 -2.56
N GLU A 433 1.56 -12.05 -2.17
CA GLU A 433 2.45 -11.21 -1.40
C GLU A 433 3.84 -11.18 -2.05
N VAL A 434 4.41 -9.98 -2.14
CA VAL A 434 5.81 -9.77 -2.53
C VAL A 434 6.58 -9.16 -1.36
N VAL A 435 7.82 -9.61 -1.15
CA VAL A 435 8.69 -9.13 -0.07
C VAL A 435 9.97 -8.55 -0.65
N LEU A 436 10.24 -7.29 -0.32
CA LEU A 436 11.51 -6.61 -0.59
C LEU A 436 12.36 -6.56 0.67
N ARG A 437 13.66 -6.77 0.48
CA ARG A 437 14.68 -6.58 1.50
C ARG A 437 15.71 -5.61 0.96
N GLU A 438 15.98 -4.56 1.73
CA GLU A 438 17.08 -3.61 1.48
C GLU A 438 18.26 -3.87 2.40
#